data_AF-A0A3S0EX46-F1
#
_entry.id   AF-A0A3S0EX46-F1
#
_cell.length_a   1.000
_cell.length_b   1.000
_cell.length_c   1.000
_cell.angle_alpha   90.00
_cell.angle_beta   90.00
_cell.angle_gamma   90.00
#
_symmetry.space_group_name_H-M   'P 1'
#
loop_
_entity.id
_entity.type
_entity.pdbx_description
1 polymer ?
#
loop_
_entity_poly.entity_id
_entity_poly.type
_entity_poly.pdbx_seq_one_letter_code
_entity_poly.pdbx_strand_id
1 'polypeptide(L)'
;MSVHLPIDIGRVRDCFHPSLLPGLDGVLRTVASQHAASTMLNNAHALLHFHRTMFAGGLVHRWDLADLRNYRTKIVAEFGHDGYLIRLRKLLKRWRSLGHEGVSANTASALRQMRLKGAPTGRAVRTLDPEKGPLSQEELQRFSLDLYRAVEEGKVNLEDLSLCIFHVVTGRRSAQSSALKCKDVDSARKGDPSPGRSEGEQLFLLH
;
A
#
# COMPACT_ATOMS: atom_id res chain seq x y z
N MET A 1 -0.78 16.42 9.95
CA MET A 1 0.59 16.01 10.33
C MET A 1 1.04 14.85 9.46
N SER A 2 1.85 15.10 8.44
CA SER A 2 2.46 14.03 7.65
C SER A 2 3.52 13.37 8.52
N VAL A 3 3.27 12.14 8.96
CA VAL A 3 4.29 11.29 9.57
C VAL A 3 5.28 10.95 8.47
N HIS A 4 6.29 11.80 8.31
CA HIS A 4 7.53 11.39 7.65
C HIS A 4 8.10 10.31 8.57
N LEU A 5 7.87 9.03 8.26
CA LEU A 5 8.75 7.98 8.73
C LEU A 5 10.01 8.08 7.86
N PRO A 6 11.12 8.67 8.34
CA PRO A 6 12.36 8.58 7.61
C PRO A 6 12.71 7.09 7.51
N ILE A 7 12.80 6.60 6.29
CA ILE A 7 13.35 5.28 6.05
C ILE A 7 14.81 5.38 6.47
N ASP A 8 15.20 4.67 7.52
CA ASP A 8 16.59 4.63 7.97
C ASP A 8 17.41 3.80 6.98
N ILE A 9 17.88 4.46 5.93
CA ILE A 9 18.73 3.86 4.91
C ILE A 9 20.06 3.41 5.52
N GLY A 10 20.55 4.09 6.57
CA GLY A 10 21.75 3.68 7.30
C GLY A 10 21.60 2.28 7.84
N ARG A 11 20.52 2.04 8.59
CA ARG A 11 20.19 0.70 9.09
C ARG A 11 20.05 -0.35 7.99
N VAL A 12 19.50 0.01 6.82
CA VAL A 12 19.44 -0.93 5.69
C VAL A 12 20.85 -1.23 5.16
N ARG A 13 21.71 -0.22 5.02
CA ARG A 13 23.09 -0.40 4.53
C ARG A 13 23.93 -1.27 5.46
N ASP A 14 23.76 -1.14 6.77
CA ASP A 14 24.49 -1.91 7.79
C ASP A 14 24.24 -3.42 7.69
N CYS A 15 23.18 -3.85 7.01
CA CYS A 15 22.87 -5.25 6.76
C CYS A 15 23.64 -5.86 5.58
N PHE A 16 24.31 -5.06 4.75
CA PHE A 16 24.93 -5.51 3.49
C PHE A 16 26.43 -5.27 3.48
N HIS A 17 27.17 -6.22 2.91
CA HIS A 17 28.60 -6.06 2.70
C HIS A 17 28.90 -4.85 1.78
N PRO A 18 29.99 -4.10 2.00
CA PRO A 18 30.33 -2.90 1.22
C PRO A 18 30.28 -3.08 -0.30
N SER A 19 30.63 -4.26 -0.82
CA SER A 19 30.57 -4.58 -2.25
C SER A 19 29.16 -4.49 -2.86
N LEU A 20 28.10 -4.61 -2.04
CA LEU A 20 26.72 -4.52 -2.50
C LEU A 20 26.13 -3.12 -2.36
N LEU A 21 26.77 -2.21 -1.63
CA LEU A 21 26.23 -0.87 -1.37
C LEU A 21 26.00 -0.04 -2.64
N PRO A 22 26.87 -0.05 -3.66
CA PRO A 22 26.59 0.67 -4.90
C PRO A 22 25.29 0.21 -5.57
N GLY A 23 25.02 -1.09 -5.55
CA GLY A 23 23.79 -1.65 -6.11
C GLY A 23 22.56 -1.40 -5.26
N LEU A 24 22.71 -1.44 -3.94
CA LEU A 24 21.66 -1.09 -2.98
C LEU A 24 21.26 0.38 -3.17
N ASP A 25 22.22 1.28 -3.17
CA ASP A 25 21.98 2.71 -3.35
C ASP A 25 21.37 3.00 -4.71
N GLY A 26 21.90 2.40 -5.77
CA GLY A 26 21.38 2.58 -7.13
C GLY A 26 19.91 2.17 -7.25
N VAL A 27 19.54 1.00 -6.71
CA VAL A 27 18.15 0.54 -6.78
C VAL A 27 17.23 1.37 -5.88
N LEU A 28 17.67 1.73 -4.67
CA LEU A 28 16.88 2.49 -3.71
C LEU A 28 16.64 3.93 -4.20
N ARG A 29 17.66 4.59 -4.76
CA ARG A 29 17.51 5.91 -5.41
C ARG A 29 16.52 5.84 -6.57
N THR A 30 16.63 4.81 -7.40
CA THR A 30 15.72 4.63 -8.53
C THR A 30 14.27 4.45 -8.06
N VAL A 31 14.05 3.60 -7.05
CA VAL A 31 12.71 3.39 -6.48
C VAL A 31 12.15 4.69 -5.89
N ALA A 32 12.96 5.43 -5.14
CA ALA A 32 12.55 6.70 -4.54
C ALA A 32 12.16 7.76 -5.60
N SER A 33 12.83 7.78 -6.74
CA SER A 33 12.51 8.72 -7.83
C SER A 33 11.25 8.36 -8.64
N GLN A 34 10.82 7.10 -8.61
CA GLN A 34 9.77 6.58 -9.51
C GLN A 34 8.47 6.18 -8.78
N HIS A 35 8.51 6.05 -7.45
CA HIS A 35 7.41 5.48 -6.68
C HIS A 35 7.11 6.29 -5.41
N ALA A 36 5.89 6.14 -4.91
CA ALA A 36 5.48 6.74 -3.64
C ALA A 36 6.32 6.25 -2.45
N ALA A 37 6.43 7.07 -1.41
CA ALA A 37 7.19 6.76 -0.19
C ALA A 37 6.81 5.41 0.45
N SER A 38 5.53 5.04 0.40
CA SER A 38 5.05 3.73 0.89
C SER A 38 5.67 2.55 0.15
N THR A 39 5.97 2.69 -1.14
CA THR A 39 6.66 1.65 -1.93
C THR A 39 8.11 1.51 -1.47
N MET A 40 8.79 2.63 -1.22
CA MET A 40 10.15 2.63 -0.70
C MET A 40 10.20 1.98 0.69
N LEU A 41 9.27 2.30 1.59
CA LEU A 41 9.18 1.72 2.93
C LEU A 41 8.97 0.20 2.86
N ASN A 42 8.07 -0.26 1.99
CA ASN A 42 7.84 -1.68 1.76
C ASN A 42 9.08 -2.42 1.25
N ASN A 43 9.90 -1.78 0.41
CA ASN A 43 11.16 -2.37 -0.06
C ASN A 43 12.20 -2.43 1.05
N ALA A 44 12.37 -1.35 1.82
CA ALA A 44 13.28 -1.32 2.97
C ALA A 44 12.90 -2.39 4.01
N HIS A 45 11.61 -2.51 4.34
CA HIS A 45 11.11 -3.56 5.22
C HIS A 45 11.40 -4.96 4.68
N ALA A 46 11.25 -5.19 3.36
CA ALA A 46 11.56 -6.48 2.77
C ALA A 46 13.06 -6.83 2.84
N LEU A 47 13.95 -5.85 2.65
CA LEU A 47 15.40 -6.02 2.80
C LEU A 47 15.79 -6.34 4.24
N LEU A 48 15.30 -5.55 5.20
CA LEU A 48 15.56 -5.76 6.63
C LEU A 48 14.99 -7.10 7.12
N HIS A 49 13.80 -7.47 6.64
CA HIS A 49 13.22 -8.76 6.98
C HIS A 49 14.05 -9.91 6.40
N PHE A 50 14.49 -9.82 5.16
CA PHE A 50 15.37 -10.83 4.57
C PHE A 50 16.64 -11.01 5.38
N HIS A 51 17.33 -9.91 5.68
CA HIS A 51 18.54 -9.90 6.51
C HIS A 51 18.28 -10.55 7.88
N ARG A 52 17.29 -10.06 8.63
CA ARG A 52 16.95 -10.59 9.96
C ARG A 52 16.63 -12.09 9.93
N THR A 53 15.97 -12.57 8.87
CA THR A 53 15.52 -13.98 8.77
C THR A 53 16.63 -14.93 8.32
N MET A 54 17.57 -14.46 7.49
CA MET A 54 18.59 -15.31 6.84
C MET A 54 20.01 -15.09 7.37
N PHE A 55 20.31 -13.89 7.87
CA PHE A 55 21.65 -13.44 8.24
C PHE A 55 21.63 -12.73 9.60
N ALA A 56 20.86 -13.25 10.57
CA ALA A 56 20.81 -12.70 11.92
C ALA A 56 22.25 -12.67 12.51
N GLY A 57 22.83 -11.47 12.62
CA GLY A 57 24.20 -11.27 13.13
C GLY A 57 25.32 -11.27 12.07
N GLY A 58 25.01 -11.36 10.77
CA GLY A 58 25.98 -11.30 9.67
C GLY A 58 25.64 -10.25 8.61
N LEU A 59 26.45 -10.19 7.56
CA LEU A 59 26.21 -9.32 6.40
C LEU A 59 25.71 -10.13 5.21
N VAL A 60 24.86 -9.53 4.39
CA VAL A 60 24.56 -10.10 3.07
C VAL A 60 25.73 -9.81 2.14
N HIS A 61 26.41 -10.85 1.65
CA HIS A 61 27.52 -10.72 0.71
C HIS A 61 27.11 -10.86 -0.76
N ARG A 62 26.02 -11.61 -1.02
CA ARG A 62 25.48 -11.86 -2.37
C ARG A 62 24.01 -12.27 -2.31
N TRP A 63 23.34 -12.23 -3.45
CA TRP A 63 21.99 -12.77 -3.62
C TRP A 63 22.05 -14.19 -4.20
N ASP A 64 22.09 -15.18 -3.32
CA ASP A 64 22.09 -16.60 -3.69
C ASP A 64 20.66 -17.14 -3.85
N LEU A 65 20.48 -18.03 -4.83
CA LEU A 65 19.22 -18.72 -5.03
C LEU A 65 18.89 -19.64 -3.84
N ALA A 66 19.90 -20.26 -3.22
CA ALA A 66 19.71 -21.10 -2.04
C ALA A 66 19.09 -20.30 -0.88
N ASP A 67 19.67 -19.13 -0.58
CA ASP A 67 19.17 -18.25 0.48
C ASP A 67 17.75 -17.77 0.22
N LEU A 68 17.43 -17.43 -1.04
CA LEU A 68 16.10 -16.97 -1.43
C LEU A 68 15.04 -18.09 -1.37
N ARG A 69 15.43 -19.34 -1.66
CA ARG A 69 14.56 -20.51 -1.48
C ARG A 69 14.34 -20.82 0.00
N ASN A 70 15.38 -20.80 0.80
CA ASN A 70 15.27 -21.00 2.26
C ASN A 70 14.44 -19.89 2.91
N TYR A 71 14.65 -18.64 2.49
CA TYR A 71 13.83 -17.51 2.91
C TYR A 71 12.36 -17.71 2.57
N ARG A 72 12.06 -18.20 1.35
CA ARG A 72 10.70 -18.54 0.92
C ARG A 72 10.03 -19.51 1.88
N THR A 73 10.71 -20.60 2.23
CA THR A 73 10.18 -21.61 3.16
C THR A 73 9.80 -20.98 4.49
N LYS A 74 10.66 -20.12 5.04
CA LYS A 74 10.40 -19.42 6.32
C LYS A 74 9.20 -18.47 6.23
N ILE A 75 9.14 -17.60 5.21
CA ILE A 75 8.01 -16.64 5.10
C ILE A 75 6.68 -17.32 4.78
N VAL A 76 6.68 -18.44 4.06
CA VAL A 76 5.44 -19.19 3.81
C VAL A 76 4.98 -19.90 5.08
N ALA A 77 5.91 -20.43 5.89
CA ALA A 77 5.57 -20.98 7.19
C ALA A 77 5.03 -19.90 8.16
N GLU A 78 5.59 -18.69 8.12
CA GLU A 78 5.18 -17.59 9.02
C GLU A 78 3.89 -16.90 8.58
N PHE A 79 3.73 -16.59 7.29
CA PHE A 79 2.63 -15.73 6.79
C PHE A 79 1.65 -16.46 5.86
N GLY A 80 1.95 -17.68 5.42
CA GLY A 80 1.13 -18.42 4.44
C GLY A 80 1.19 -17.86 3.01
N HIS A 81 2.11 -16.93 2.70
CA HIS A 81 2.25 -16.32 1.37
C HIS A 81 3.66 -15.76 1.09
N ASP A 82 3.97 -15.53 -0.19
CA ASP A 82 5.29 -15.11 -0.71
C ASP A 82 5.50 -13.58 -0.73
N GLY A 83 4.82 -12.85 0.15
CA GLY A 83 4.63 -11.39 0.00
C GLY A 83 5.95 -10.61 -0.03
N TYR A 84 6.87 -10.94 0.89
CA TYR A 84 8.20 -10.33 0.92
C TYR A 84 9.06 -10.72 -0.27
N LEU A 85 9.06 -12.00 -0.66
CA LEU A 85 9.85 -12.48 -1.80
C LEU A 85 9.39 -11.87 -3.12
N ILE A 86 8.08 -11.59 -3.29
CA ILE A 86 7.56 -10.86 -4.45
C ILE A 86 8.17 -9.45 -4.54
N ARG A 87 8.31 -8.74 -3.41
CA ARG A 87 8.93 -7.41 -3.36
C ARG A 87 10.42 -7.50 -3.68
N LEU A 88 11.14 -8.40 -3.02
CA LEU A 88 12.56 -8.65 -3.28
C LEU A 88 12.81 -8.98 -4.76
N ARG A 89 12.02 -9.87 -5.38
CA ARG A 89 12.14 -10.16 -6.81
C ARG A 89 12.12 -8.91 -7.68
N LYS A 90 11.17 -8.00 -7.45
CA LYS A 90 11.06 -6.75 -8.23
C LYS A 90 12.30 -5.89 -8.03
N LEU A 91 12.74 -5.75 -6.79
CA LEU A 91 13.94 -5.00 -6.42
C LEU A 91 15.20 -5.59 -7.08
N LEU A 92 15.44 -6.90 -6.95
CA LEU A 92 16.62 -7.58 -7.49
C LEU A 92 16.64 -7.60 -9.02
N LYS A 93 15.46 -7.68 -9.67
CA LYS A 93 15.35 -7.51 -11.12
C LYS A 93 15.82 -6.10 -11.52
N ARG A 94 15.40 -5.06 -10.79
CA ARG A 94 15.82 -3.68 -11.06
C ARG A 94 17.31 -3.48 -10.77
N TRP A 95 17.80 -3.96 -9.63
CA TRP A 95 19.21 -3.97 -9.24
C TRP A 95 20.09 -4.51 -10.37
N ARG A 96 19.76 -5.70 -10.89
CA ARG A 96 20.47 -6.30 -12.01
C ARG A 96 20.38 -5.48 -13.30
N SER A 97 19.20 -4.93 -13.61
CA SER A 97 19.02 -4.12 -14.83
C SER A 97 19.84 -2.82 -14.83
N LEU A 98 20.27 -2.36 -13.65
CA LEU A 98 21.17 -1.22 -13.50
C LEU A 98 22.65 -1.61 -13.64
N GLY A 99 22.96 -2.89 -13.89
CA GLY A 99 24.33 -3.36 -14.11
C GLY A 99 25.15 -3.58 -12.83
N HIS A 100 24.52 -3.52 -11.65
CA HIS A 100 25.23 -3.69 -10.39
C HIS A 100 25.48 -5.18 -10.06
N GLU A 101 26.62 -5.42 -9.41
CA GLU A 101 27.02 -6.75 -8.94
C GLU A 101 26.14 -7.26 -7.79
N GLY A 102 26.27 -8.55 -7.48
CA GLY A 102 25.59 -9.20 -6.35
C GLY A 102 24.41 -10.09 -6.71
N VAL A 103 23.82 -9.97 -7.91
CA VAL A 103 22.74 -10.86 -8.39
C VAL A 103 23.20 -11.62 -9.64
N SER A 104 23.49 -12.91 -9.49
CA SER A 104 23.91 -13.77 -10.60
C SER A 104 22.81 -13.94 -11.67
N ALA A 105 23.22 -14.29 -12.90
CA ALA A 105 22.28 -14.56 -14.01
C ALA A 105 21.34 -15.72 -13.69
N ASN A 106 21.89 -16.77 -13.08
CA ASN A 106 21.16 -17.95 -12.67
C ASN A 106 20.14 -17.62 -11.58
N THR A 107 20.54 -16.84 -10.56
CA THR A 107 19.62 -16.38 -9.49
C THR A 107 18.47 -15.58 -10.09
N ALA A 108 18.76 -14.61 -10.96
CA ALA A 108 17.74 -13.76 -11.56
C ALA A 108 16.77 -14.54 -12.46
N SER A 109 17.28 -15.47 -13.26
CA SER A 109 16.47 -16.34 -14.12
C SER A 109 15.55 -17.24 -13.29
N ALA A 110 16.10 -17.92 -12.27
CA ALA A 110 15.33 -18.77 -11.38
C ALA A 110 14.26 -17.98 -10.62
N LEU A 111 14.60 -16.79 -10.09
CA LEU A 111 13.63 -15.90 -9.46
C LEU A 111 12.50 -15.52 -10.42
N ARG A 112 12.78 -15.28 -11.70
CA ARG A 112 11.75 -14.94 -12.69
C ARG A 112 10.78 -16.10 -12.92
N GLN A 113 11.29 -17.34 -12.94
CA GLN A 113 10.50 -18.55 -13.22
C GLN A 113 9.67 -19.03 -12.01
N MET A 114 10.06 -18.68 -10.78
CA MET A 114 9.35 -19.10 -9.57
C MET A 114 7.91 -18.54 -9.56
N ARG A 115 6.91 -19.42 -9.42
CA ARG A 115 5.52 -19.01 -9.16
C ARG A 115 5.36 -18.60 -7.70
N LEU A 116 5.08 -17.32 -7.44
CA LEU A 116 4.86 -16.77 -6.09
C LEU A 116 3.40 -16.40 -5.90
N LYS A 117 2.89 -16.66 -4.69
CA LYS A 117 1.52 -16.35 -4.29
C LYS A 117 1.53 -15.19 -3.30
N GLY A 118 0.89 -14.08 -3.65
CA GLY A 118 0.70 -12.95 -2.72
C GLY A 118 -0.30 -13.27 -1.62
N ALA A 119 -0.38 -12.38 -0.62
CA ALA A 119 -1.45 -12.43 0.36
C ALA A 119 -2.81 -12.38 -0.36
N PRO A 120 -3.82 -13.16 0.07
CA PRO A 120 -5.15 -13.09 -0.51
C PRO A 120 -5.77 -11.72 -0.22
N THR A 121 -5.86 -10.86 -1.24
CA THR A 121 -6.47 -9.53 -1.12
C THR A 121 -7.92 -9.54 -1.61
N GLY A 122 -8.80 -8.82 -0.92
CA GLY A 122 -10.16 -8.57 -1.39
C GLY A 122 -11.10 -9.78 -1.32
N ARG A 123 -10.73 -10.87 -0.63
CA ARG A 123 -11.63 -12.02 -0.44
C ARG A 123 -12.90 -11.60 0.28
N ALA A 124 -12.77 -10.95 1.44
CA ALA A 124 -13.90 -10.51 2.25
C ALA A 124 -14.85 -9.58 1.47
N VAL A 125 -14.27 -8.67 0.67
CA VAL A 125 -15.05 -7.78 -0.21
C VAL A 125 -15.80 -8.57 -1.29
N ARG A 126 -15.13 -9.53 -1.95
CA ARG A 126 -15.73 -10.33 -3.03
C ARG A 126 -16.79 -11.32 -2.55
N THR A 127 -16.70 -11.77 -1.30
CA THR A 127 -17.64 -12.73 -0.71
C THR A 127 -18.73 -12.07 0.13
N LEU A 128 -18.78 -10.73 0.19
CA LEU A 128 -19.66 -9.98 1.10
C LEU A 128 -19.62 -10.55 2.52
N ASP A 129 -18.39 -10.75 3.03
CA ASP A 129 -18.17 -11.26 4.37
C ASP A 129 -18.85 -10.32 5.39
N PRO A 130 -19.72 -10.83 6.28
CA PRO A 130 -20.54 -9.98 7.15
C PRO A 130 -19.72 -9.19 8.17
N GLU A 131 -18.48 -9.59 8.47
CA GLU A 131 -17.63 -8.95 9.48
C GLU A 131 -16.52 -8.08 8.86
N LYS A 132 -15.99 -8.51 7.72
CA LYS A 132 -14.79 -7.92 7.09
C LYS A 132 -15.05 -7.39 5.67
N GLY A 133 -16.25 -7.60 5.16
CA GLY A 133 -16.72 -7.12 3.87
C GLY A 133 -17.22 -5.68 3.92
N PRO A 134 -17.81 -5.18 2.83
CA PRO A 134 -18.46 -3.87 2.82
C PRO A 134 -19.75 -3.92 3.66
N LEU A 135 -20.16 -2.75 4.18
CA LEU A 135 -21.48 -2.59 4.79
C LEU A 135 -22.58 -2.94 3.78
N SER A 136 -23.63 -3.63 4.25
CA SER A 136 -24.86 -3.83 3.49
C SER A 136 -25.58 -2.49 3.27
N GLN A 137 -26.59 -2.49 2.38
CA GLN A 137 -27.38 -1.29 2.13
C GLN A 137 -28.13 -0.84 3.39
N GLU A 138 -28.67 -1.79 4.16
CA GLU A 138 -29.38 -1.55 5.41
C GLU A 138 -28.44 -1.01 6.49
N GLU A 139 -27.23 -1.59 6.60
CA GLU A 139 -26.20 -1.12 7.53
C GLU A 139 -25.74 0.30 7.19
N LEU A 140 -25.58 0.62 5.91
CA LEU A 140 -25.18 1.95 5.46
C LEU A 140 -26.28 3.00 5.74
N GLN A 141 -27.54 2.63 5.53
CA GLN A 141 -28.69 3.48 5.90
C GLN A 141 -28.74 3.71 7.40
N ARG A 142 -28.56 2.64 8.19
CA ARG A 142 -28.58 2.72 9.65
C ARG A 142 -27.43 3.57 10.19
N PHE A 143 -26.22 3.35 9.67
CA PHE A 143 -25.04 4.15 9.97
C PHE A 143 -25.30 5.63 9.72
N SER A 144 -25.88 5.97 8.56
CA SER A 144 -26.18 7.37 8.22
C SER A 144 -27.19 8.00 9.19
N LEU A 145 -28.26 7.27 9.56
CA LEU A 145 -29.25 7.75 10.52
C LEU A 145 -28.67 7.96 11.92
N ASP A 146 -27.87 7.01 12.41
CA ASP A 146 -27.25 7.10 13.73
C ASP A 146 -26.20 8.23 13.76
N LEU A 147 -25.54 8.53 12.64
CA LEU A 147 -24.62 9.66 12.52
C LEU A 147 -25.34 11.01 12.59
N TYR A 148 -26.52 11.16 11.96
CA TYR A 148 -27.34 12.38 12.10
C TYR A 148 -27.77 12.60 13.55
N ARG A 149 -28.24 11.55 14.24
CA ARG A 149 -28.59 11.62 15.66
C ARG A 149 -27.41 12.01 16.54
N ALA A 150 -26.22 11.47 16.27
CA ALA A 150 -25.03 11.80 17.03
C ALA A 150 -24.66 13.29 16.91
N VAL A 151 -24.95 13.92 15.77
CA VAL A 151 -24.78 15.37 15.58
C VAL A 151 -25.84 16.15 16.36
N GLU A 152 -27.11 15.73 16.32
CA GLU A 152 -28.19 16.34 17.11
C GLU A 152 -27.92 16.28 18.61
N GLU A 153 -27.29 15.19 19.07
CA GLU A 153 -26.88 15.00 20.47
C GLU A 153 -25.54 15.68 20.82
N GLY A 154 -24.89 16.36 19.87
CA GLY A 154 -23.60 17.05 20.07
C GLY A 154 -22.40 16.11 20.28
N LYS A 155 -22.54 14.81 19.98
CA LYS A 155 -21.47 13.80 20.10
C LYS A 155 -20.51 13.82 18.91
N VAL A 156 -20.96 14.32 17.76
CA VAL A 156 -20.20 14.46 16.51
C VAL A 156 -20.44 15.86 15.96
N ASN A 157 -19.40 16.49 15.41
CA ASN A 157 -19.54 17.83 14.82
C ASN A 157 -19.97 17.74 13.34
N LEU A 158 -20.33 18.88 12.75
CA LEU A 158 -20.78 18.96 11.36
C LEU A 158 -19.66 18.62 10.35
N GLU A 159 -18.40 18.88 10.70
CA GLU A 159 -17.25 18.60 9.84
C GLU A 159 -17.07 17.09 9.67
N ASP A 160 -17.12 16.33 10.76
CA ASP A 160 -17.06 14.87 10.79
C ASP A 160 -18.26 14.25 10.05
N LEU A 161 -19.47 14.78 10.26
CA LEU A 161 -20.66 14.37 9.50
C LEU A 161 -20.43 14.54 8.00
N SER A 162 -19.96 15.72 7.58
CA SER A 162 -19.76 16.05 6.17
C SER A 162 -18.76 15.09 5.51
N LEU A 163 -17.67 14.75 6.19
CA LEU A 163 -16.65 13.81 5.71
C LEU A 163 -17.19 12.38 5.61
N CYS A 164 -17.94 11.91 6.62
CA CYS A 164 -18.54 10.59 6.62
C CYS A 164 -19.55 10.45 5.46
N ILE A 165 -20.50 11.38 5.32
CA ILE A 165 -21.49 11.36 4.24
C ILE A 165 -20.79 11.49 2.87
N PHE A 166 -19.76 12.33 2.76
CA PHE A 166 -18.95 12.42 1.54
C PHE A 166 -18.37 11.06 1.14
N HIS A 167 -17.82 10.30 2.08
CA HIS A 167 -17.27 8.98 1.80
C HIS A 167 -18.33 7.92 1.50
N VAL A 168 -19.46 7.95 2.20
CA VAL A 168 -20.61 7.06 1.96
C VAL A 168 -21.15 7.25 0.54
N VAL A 169 -21.31 8.49 0.09
CA VAL A 169 -21.92 8.81 -1.21
C VAL A 169 -20.93 8.63 -2.37
N THR A 170 -19.66 8.97 -2.19
CA THR A 170 -18.68 8.95 -3.29
C THR A 170 -17.90 7.64 -3.41
N GLY A 171 -17.82 6.84 -2.34
CA GLY A 171 -17.00 5.62 -2.29
C GLY A 171 -15.50 5.87 -2.50
N ARG A 172 -15.03 7.13 -2.41
CA ARG A 172 -13.64 7.51 -2.68
C ARG A 172 -12.69 6.96 -1.62
N ARG A 173 -11.47 6.62 -2.05
CA ARG A 173 -10.37 6.30 -1.13
C ARG A 173 -9.96 7.57 -0.39
N SER A 174 -9.59 7.45 0.88
CA SER A 174 -9.14 8.58 1.72
C SER A 174 -8.07 9.46 1.07
N ALA A 175 -7.09 8.86 0.38
CA ALA A 175 -6.05 9.61 -0.33
C ALA A 175 -6.58 10.49 -1.48
N GLN A 176 -7.69 10.09 -2.13
CA GLN A 176 -8.34 10.89 -3.16
C GLN A 176 -9.09 12.07 -2.51
N SER A 177 -9.77 11.83 -1.39
CA SER A 177 -10.46 12.88 -0.63
C SER A 177 -9.48 13.92 -0.09
N SER A 178 -8.34 13.49 0.47
CA SER A 178 -7.33 14.40 1.00
C SER A 178 -6.64 15.26 -0.06
N ALA A 179 -6.72 14.88 -1.33
CA ALA A 179 -6.12 15.60 -2.44
C ALA A 179 -7.08 16.62 -3.08
N LEU A 180 -8.35 16.64 -2.68
CA LEU A 180 -9.35 17.57 -3.21
C LEU A 180 -9.02 19.01 -2.82
N LYS A 181 -9.26 19.92 -3.76
CA LYS A 181 -9.17 21.37 -3.60
C LYS A 181 -10.55 21.98 -3.82
N CYS A 182 -10.78 23.18 -3.30
CA CYS A 182 -12.06 23.88 -3.47
C CYS A 182 -12.46 24.02 -4.95
N LYS A 183 -11.49 24.20 -5.86
CA LYS A 183 -11.72 24.29 -7.31
C LYS A 183 -12.15 22.99 -7.97
N ASP A 184 -12.10 21.87 -7.25
CA ASP A 184 -12.55 20.56 -7.74
C ASP A 184 -14.06 20.36 -7.44
N VAL A 185 -14.70 21.34 -6.78
CA VAL A 185 -16.15 21.37 -6.51
C VAL A 185 -16.79 22.41 -7.44
N ASP A 186 -17.80 21.98 -8.18
CA ASP A 186 -18.60 22.80 -9.08
C ASP A 186 -20.05 22.84 -8.59
N SER A 187 -20.45 23.97 -8.03
CA SER A 187 -21.81 24.28 -7.62
C SER A 187 -22.63 24.97 -8.72
N ALA A 188 -21.99 25.40 -9.81
CA ALA A 188 -22.64 26.13 -10.89
C ALA A 188 -23.28 25.18 -11.92
N ARG A 189 -22.83 23.93 -11.97
CA ARG A 189 -23.40 22.90 -12.83
C ARG A 189 -24.78 22.50 -12.30
N LYS A 190 -25.80 22.58 -13.17
CA LYS A 190 -27.12 21.98 -12.92
C LYS A 190 -27.10 20.55 -13.45
N GLY A 191 -27.36 19.57 -12.60
CA GLY A 191 -27.58 18.20 -13.07
C GLY A 191 -28.95 18.01 -13.66
N ASP A 192 -29.14 16.88 -14.33
CA ASP A 192 -30.48 16.47 -14.76
C ASP A 192 -31.39 16.27 -13.53
N PRO A 193 -32.66 16.73 -13.60
CA PRO A 193 -33.62 16.51 -12.53
C PRO A 193 -33.81 15.00 -12.32
N SER A 194 -33.30 14.50 -11.19
CA SER A 194 -33.52 13.13 -10.76
C SER A 194 -34.78 13.07 -9.88
N PRO A 195 -35.77 12.21 -10.19
CA PRO A 195 -37.00 12.14 -9.41
C PRO A 195 -36.71 11.79 -7.94
N GLY A 196 -37.25 12.59 -7.01
CA GLY A 196 -37.23 12.27 -5.57
C GLY A 196 -36.11 12.89 -4.71
N ARG A 197 -35.33 13.85 -5.21
CA ARG A 197 -34.41 14.67 -4.37
C ARG A 197 -34.97 16.06 -4.11
N SER A 198 -34.85 16.55 -2.87
CA SER A 198 -35.25 17.90 -2.45
C SER A 198 -34.43 18.99 -3.14
N GLU A 199 -34.96 20.22 -3.12
CA GLU A 199 -34.43 21.48 -3.70
C GLU A 199 -33.08 21.96 -3.09
N GLY A 200 -32.12 21.07 -2.91
CA GLY A 200 -30.74 21.44 -2.54
C GLY A 200 -29.89 21.75 -3.78
N GLU A 201 -28.99 22.73 -3.69
CA GLU A 201 -27.96 22.96 -4.71
C GLU A 201 -27.11 21.69 -4.89
N GLN A 202 -27.00 21.23 -6.13
CA GLN A 202 -26.19 20.06 -6.45
C GLN A 202 -24.72 20.46 -6.54
N LEU A 203 -23.88 19.74 -5.80
CA LEU A 203 -22.43 19.88 -5.87
C LEU A 203 -21.85 18.77 -6.74
N PHE A 204 -21.13 19.17 -7.79
CA PHE A 204 -20.42 18.27 -8.68
C PHE A 204 -18.94 18.23 -8.32
N LEU A 205 -18.34 17.05 -8.34
CA LEU A 205 -16.89 16.91 -8.22
C LEU A 205 -16.32 16.82 -9.63
N LEU A 206 -15.45 17.76 -9.98
CA LEU A 206 -14.67 17.72 -11.21
C LEU A 206 -13.68 16.54 -11.11
N HIS A 207 -13.64 15.72 -12.16
CA HIS A 207 -12.84 14.49 -12.21
C HIS A 207 -11.41 14.74 -12.67
#